data_AF-A0A1X9NEU0-F1
#
_entry.id   AF-A0A1X9NEU0-F1
#
_cell.length_a   1.000
_cell.length_b   1.000
_cell.length_c   1.000
_cell.angle_alpha   90.00
_cell.angle_beta   90.00
_cell.angle_gamma   90.00
#
_symmetry.space_group_name_H-M   'P 1'
#
loop_
_entity.id
_entity.type
_entity.pdbx_description
1 polymer ?
#
loop_
_entity_poly.entity_id
_entity_poly.type
_entity_poly.pdbx_seq_one_letter_code
_entity_poly.pdbx_strand_id
1 'polypeptide(L)'
;MNKTGNRLLDQVKKNIQERPSSPLSNNSNHRSAMFDIEALILPGSEIDRTDNRKTYQLEEFLTLYDGEFVHFCYQALFKRAPDKTGMSNILKALRVDKVPRIEIIKSLMNSDEAQQQQVIISDFATAHLFYRIGRVPVIGFLIRLAIGLRKIARLQEEQEYQRGLIEATRHDAGEVDNMISKHQNRIAEWLAEETGNASWAPPDKEANRKPNKEPK
;
A
#
# COMPACT_ATOMS: atom_id res chain seq x y z
N MET A 1 27.20 -72.65 40.26
CA MET A 1 26.97 -71.62 39.23
C MET A 1 26.08 -72.26 38.18
N ASN A 2 24.80 -71.91 37.96
CA ASN A 2 24.22 -70.64 37.51
C ASN A 2 22.75 -70.57 37.93
N LYS A 3 22.34 -69.57 38.73
CA LYS A 3 20.94 -69.37 39.18
C LYS A 3 20.32 -68.04 38.74
N THR A 4 20.95 -67.31 37.82
CA THR A 4 20.52 -65.95 37.46
C THR A 4 19.83 -65.87 36.07
N GLY A 5 19.81 -66.94 35.29
CA GLY A 5 19.24 -66.94 33.92
C GLY A 5 17.72 -67.11 33.83
N ASN A 6 17.06 -67.70 34.83
CA ASN A 6 15.64 -68.09 34.72
C ASN A 6 14.65 -67.04 35.24
N ARG A 7 15.10 -65.91 35.78
CA ARG A 7 14.20 -64.91 36.39
C ARG A 7 13.60 -63.90 35.40
N LEU A 8 14.21 -63.72 34.23
CA LEU A 8 13.75 -62.76 33.21
C LEU A 8 12.68 -63.35 32.27
N LEU A 9 12.66 -64.67 32.07
CA LEU A 9 11.66 -65.33 31.21
C LEU A 9 10.28 -65.48 31.90
N ASP A 10 10.26 -65.58 33.23
CA ASP A 10 8.99 -65.65 33.98
C ASP A 10 8.28 -64.29 34.07
N GLN A 11 9.02 -63.18 34.04
CA GLN A 11 8.43 -61.83 34.03
C GLN A 11 7.79 -61.45 32.69
N VAL A 12 8.36 -61.93 31.57
CA VAL A 12 7.78 -61.65 30.23
C VAL A 12 6.50 -62.44 29.99
N LYS A 13 6.40 -63.68 30.48
CA LYS A 13 5.17 -64.49 30.36
C LYS A 13 4.00 -63.93 31.17
N LYS A 14 4.27 -63.31 32.32
CA LYS A 14 3.22 -62.76 33.19
C LYS A 14 2.54 -61.51 32.59
N ASN A 15 3.25 -60.70 31.81
CA ASN A 15 2.70 -59.46 31.23
C ASN A 15 1.88 -59.66 29.94
N ILE A 16 1.87 -60.86 29.35
CA ILE A 16 1.09 -61.13 28.13
C ILE A 16 -0.34 -61.62 28.46
N GLN A 17 -0.58 -62.06 29.70
CA GLN A 17 -1.81 -62.77 30.07
C GLN A 17 -2.94 -61.90 30.65
N GLU A 18 -2.73 -60.59 30.83
CA GLU A 18 -3.72 -59.66 31.41
C GLU A 18 -4.27 -58.61 30.42
N ARG A 19 -4.30 -58.91 29.12
CA ARG A 19 -5.13 -58.11 28.20
C ARG A 19 -6.50 -58.78 28.00
N PRO A 20 -7.60 -58.20 28.52
CA PRO A 20 -8.94 -58.69 28.25
C PRO A 20 -9.25 -58.63 26.74
N SER A 21 -9.77 -59.73 26.23
CA SER A 21 -10.18 -59.96 24.86
C SER A 21 -11.62 -59.51 24.57
N SER A 22 -11.80 -58.90 23.38
CA SER A 22 -13.01 -58.91 22.52
C SER A 22 -14.09 -57.81 22.75
N PRO A 23 -14.87 -57.41 21.71
CA PRO A 23 -15.13 -58.14 20.44
C PRO A 23 -14.92 -57.35 19.14
N LEU A 24 -14.70 -58.14 18.08
CA LEU A 24 -14.91 -57.76 16.68
C LEU A 24 -16.35 -57.28 16.49
N SER A 25 -16.53 -56.00 16.15
CA SER A 25 -17.74 -55.50 15.52
C SER A 25 -17.47 -55.22 14.05
N ASN A 26 -18.12 -56.04 13.25
CA ASN A 26 -18.20 -56.08 11.81
C ASN A 26 -19.00 -54.85 11.31
N ASN A 27 -18.36 -53.93 10.57
CA ASN A 27 -19.07 -53.21 9.51
C ASN A 27 -18.10 -52.57 8.51
N SER A 28 -18.25 -53.01 7.27
CA SER A 28 -17.83 -52.34 6.04
C SER A 28 -18.08 -50.84 6.08
N ASN A 29 -17.04 -50.05 5.80
CA ASN A 29 -17.08 -48.95 4.82
C ASN A 29 -15.70 -48.30 4.78
N HIS A 30 -15.18 -48.15 3.57
CA HIS A 30 -13.97 -47.40 3.26
C HIS A 30 -14.02 -46.01 3.91
N ARG A 31 -13.38 -45.89 5.07
CA ARG A 31 -13.08 -44.64 5.76
C ARG A 31 -12.07 -43.88 4.94
N SER A 32 -12.56 -42.89 4.19
CA SER A 32 -11.83 -41.66 3.89
C SER A 32 -10.99 -41.27 5.10
N ALA A 33 -9.73 -40.94 4.87
CA ALA A 33 -8.81 -40.39 5.85
C ALA A 33 -9.52 -39.29 6.66
N MET A 34 -10.02 -39.74 7.81
CA MET A 34 -10.66 -38.98 8.85
C MET A 34 -9.49 -38.30 9.55
N PHE A 35 -9.15 -37.09 9.09
CA PHE A 35 -8.32 -36.20 9.89
C PHE A 35 -9.06 -36.02 11.21
N ASP A 36 -8.50 -36.61 12.27
CA ASP A 36 -8.93 -36.42 13.64
C ASP A 36 -8.86 -34.92 13.97
N ILE A 37 -9.97 -34.21 13.77
CA ILE A 37 -10.13 -32.79 14.12
C ILE A 37 -9.99 -32.58 15.64
N GLU A 38 -10.06 -33.64 16.43
CA GLU A 38 -10.03 -33.59 17.89
C GLU A 38 -8.61 -33.45 18.48
N ALA A 39 -7.55 -33.59 17.68
CA ALA A 39 -6.17 -33.60 18.16
C ALA A 39 -5.34 -32.32 17.86
N LEU A 40 -5.97 -31.25 17.35
CA LEU A 40 -5.25 -29.99 17.02
C LEU A 40 -5.57 -28.82 17.97
N ILE A 41 -5.90 -29.11 19.23
CA ILE A 41 -5.83 -28.10 20.29
C ILE A 41 -4.35 -27.92 20.65
N LEU A 42 -3.69 -27.01 19.92
CA LEU A 42 -2.32 -26.59 20.21
C LEU A 42 -2.28 -25.90 21.59
N PRO A 43 -1.33 -26.28 22.48
CA PRO A 43 -1.14 -25.61 23.75
C PRO A 43 -0.48 -24.25 23.50
N GLY A 44 -1.29 -23.19 23.42
CA GLY A 44 -0.79 -21.83 23.17
C GLY A 44 -1.84 -20.78 22.87
N SER A 45 -3.07 -21.17 22.50
CA SER A 45 -4.18 -20.22 22.32
C SER A 45 -5.15 -20.29 23.51
N GLU A 46 -4.83 -19.60 24.61
CA GLU A 46 -5.82 -19.22 25.63
C GLU A 46 -6.78 -18.19 25.03
N ILE A 47 -7.53 -18.58 23.99
CA ILE A 47 -8.67 -17.79 23.53
C ILE A 47 -9.82 -18.18 24.43
N ASP A 48 -10.06 -17.33 25.42
CA ASP A 48 -11.15 -17.46 26.38
C ASP A 48 -12.48 -17.65 25.62
N ARG A 49 -13.06 -18.84 25.77
CA ARG A 49 -14.33 -19.22 25.15
C ARG A 49 -15.51 -18.35 25.63
N THR A 50 -15.28 -17.48 26.61
CA THR A 50 -16.28 -16.58 27.20
C THR A 50 -16.08 -15.10 26.86
N ASP A 51 -15.24 -14.79 25.86
CA ASP A 51 -15.01 -13.41 25.43
C ASP A 51 -16.28 -12.75 24.82
N ASN A 52 -17.02 -12.04 25.66
CA ASN A 52 -18.23 -11.31 25.32
C ASN A 52 -17.95 -9.85 24.89
N ARG A 53 -16.69 -9.50 24.58
CA ARG A 53 -16.36 -8.17 24.06
C ARG A 53 -17.08 -7.93 22.73
N LYS A 54 -17.56 -6.70 22.52
CA LYS A 54 -18.11 -6.26 21.22
C LYS A 54 -17.09 -5.52 20.37
N THR A 55 -15.93 -5.19 20.92
CA THR A 55 -14.90 -4.42 20.24
C THR A 55 -13.60 -5.20 20.23
N TYR A 56 -13.02 -5.34 19.05
CA TYR A 56 -11.75 -6.03 18.81
C TYR A 56 -10.82 -5.17 17.97
N GLN A 57 -9.52 -5.32 18.12
CA GLN A 57 -8.55 -4.70 17.24
C GLN A 57 -8.26 -5.61 16.05
N LEU A 58 -8.09 -5.03 14.85
CA LEU A 58 -7.77 -5.83 13.67
C LEU A 58 -6.46 -6.62 13.84
N GLU A 59 -5.48 -6.08 14.56
CA GLU A 59 -4.19 -6.73 14.81
C GLU A 59 -4.34 -8.08 15.54
N GLU A 60 -5.32 -8.21 16.45
CA GLU A 60 -5.63 -9.48 17.14
C GLU A 60 -5.96 -10.59 16.13
N PHE A 61 -6.67 -10.27 15.03
CA PHE A 61 -6.96 -11.22 13.97
C PHE A 61 -5.76 -11.50 13.07
N LEU A 62 -4.96 -10.47 12.77
CA LEU A 62 -3.85 -10.59 11.81
C LEU A 62 -2.62 -11.28 12.40
N THR A 63 -2.52 -11.36 13.73
CA THR A 63 -1.46 -12.09 14.43
C THR A 63 -1.65 -13.61 14.31
N LEU A 64 -2.90 -14.06 14.21
CA LEU A 64 -3.26 -15.48 14.13
C LEU A 64 -3.23 -16.00 12.70
N TYR A 65 -2.84 -17.27 12.51
CA TYR A 65 -2.74 -17.87 11.19
C TYR A 65 -3.67 -19.07 11.02
N ASP A 66 -4.10 -19.31 9.78
CA ASP A 66 -4.73 -20.56 9.39
C ASP A 66 -5.93 -20.95 10.29
N GLY A 67 -5.96 -22.14 10.89
CA GLY A 67 -7.07 -22.62 11.72
C GLY A 67 -7.33 -21.78 12.96
N GLU A 68 -6.28 -21.24 13.59
CA GLU A 68 -6.42 -20.36 14.77
C GLU A 68 -7.13 -19.07 14.39
N PHE A 69 -6.76 -18.50 13.23
CA PHE A 69 -7.42 -17.33 12.67
C PHE A 69 -8.91 -17.59 12.43
N VAL A 70 -9.26 -18.74 11.83
CA VAL A 70 -10.67 -19.07 11.58
C VAL A 70 -11.42 -19.25 12.90
N HIS A 71 -10.84 -19.95 13.86
CA HIS A 71 -11.47 -20.15 15.17
C HIS A 71 -11.74 -18.83 15.88
N PHE A 72 -10.74 -17.94 15.90
CA PHE A 72 -10.85 -16.61 16.48
C PHE A 72 -11.88 -15.75 15.75
N CYS A 73 -11.95 -15.80 14.42
CA CYS A 73 -12.99 -15.10 13.66
C CYS A 73 -14.39 -15.54 14.09
N TYR A 74 -14.63 -16.85 14.27
CA TYR A 74 -15.95 -17.32 14.69
C TYR A 74 -16.30 -16.96 16.12
N GLN A 75 -15.33 -17.06 17.03
CA GLN A 75 -15.55 -16.67 18.41
C GLN A 75 -15.79 -15.17 18.54
N ALA A 76 -14.98 -14.34 17.88
CA ALA A 76 -15.10 -12.90 17.97
C ALA A 76 -16.37 -12.37 17.29
N LEU A 77 -16.67 -12.83 16.06
CA LEU A 77 -17.76 -12.29 15.23
C LEU A 77 -19.11 -12.98 15.45
N PHE A 78 -19.13 -14.30 15.66
CA PHE A 78 -20.36 -15.08 15.77
C PHE A 78 -20.64 -15.60 17.19
N LYS A 79 -19.72 -15.37 18.13
CA LYS A 79 -19.86 -15.80 19.54
C LYS A 79 -20.08 -17.31 19.70
N ARG A 80 -19.52 -18.10 18.78
CA ARG A 80 -19.62 -19.57 18.76
C ARG A 80 -18.38 -20.20 18.14
N ALA A 81 -18.25 -21.52 18.29
CA ALA A 81 -17.24 -22.29 17.58
C ALA A 81 -17.60 -22.44 16.09
N PRO A 82 -16.60 -22.53 15.19
CA PRO A 82 -16.84 -22.87 13.80
C PRO A 82 -17.37 -24.30 13.68
N ASP A 83 -18.36 -24.49 12.83
CA ASP A 83 -18.79 -25.82 12.39
C ASP A 83 -17.78 -26.40 11.39
N LYS A 84 -17.81 -27.71 11.17
CA LYS A 84 -16.86 -28.39 10.26
C LYS A 84 -16.91 -27.81 8.85
N THR A 85 -18.10 -27.46 8.37
CA THR A 85 -18.30 -26.88 7.03
C THR A 85 -17.78 -25.45 6.99
N GLY A 86 -18.16 -24.60 7.94
CA GLY A 86 -17.66 -23.23 8.06
C GLY A 86 -16.14 -23.15 8.16
N MET A 87 -15.52 -24.02 8.96
CA MET A 87 -14.07 -24.12 9.11
C MET A 87 -13.39 -24.48 7.78
N SER A 88 -13.83 -25.57 7.14
CA SER A 88 -13.21 -26.07 5.90
C SER A 88 -13.35 -25.08 4.73
N ASN A 89 -14.48 -24.38 4.62
CA ASN A 89 -14.70 -23.39 3.57
C ASN A 89 -13.72 -22.22 3.66
N ILE A 90 -13.52 -21.67 4.87
CA ILE A 90 -12.61 -20.52 5.05
C ILE A 90 -11.14 -20.97 4.96
N LEU A 91 -10.81 -22.14 5.49
CA LEU A 91 -9.47 -22.71 5.31
C LEU A 91 -9.15 -22.96 3.84
N LYS A 92 -10.12 -23.41 3.04
CA LYS A 92 -9.97 -23.52 1.59
C LYS A 92 -9.73 -22.14 0.96
N ALA A 93 -10.52 -21.13 1.33
CA ALA A 93 -10.34 -19.77 0.84
C ALA A 93 -8.93 -19.20 1.14
N LEU A 94 -8.41 -19.46 2.35
CA LEU A 94 -7.06 -19.04 2.75
C LEU A 94 -5.96 -19.80 2.00
N ARG A 95 -6.05 -21.13 1.96
CA ARG A 95 -4.94 -21.99 1.52
C ARG A 95 -4.92 -22.19 0.01
N VAL A 96 -6.08 -22.37 -0.59
CA VAL A 96 -6.25 -22.72 -2.02
C VAL A 96 -6.51 -21.46 -2.83
N ASP A 97 -7.58 -20.74 -2.50
CA ASP A 97 -8.03 -19.60 -3.29
C ASP A 97 -7.19 -18.33 -3.01
N LYS A 98 -6.26 -18.40 -2.05
CA LYS A 98 -5.33 -17.34 -1.63
C LYS A 98 -6.04 -16.03 -1.29
N VAL A 99 -7.26 -16.14 -0.75
CA VAL A 99 -8.03 -14.98 -0.29
C VAL A 99 -7.33 -14.39 0.94
N PRO A 100 -7.04 -13.08 0.95
CA PRO A 100 -6.38 -12.44 2.08
C PRO A 100 -7.29 -12.42 3.31
N ARG A 101 -6.69 -12.58 4.49
CA ARG A 101 -7.41 -12.57 5.79
C ARG A 101 -8.33 -11.35 5.97
N ILE A 102 -7.90 -10.17 5.51
CA ILE A 102 -8.69 -8.93 5.59
C ILE A 102 -10.00 -9.03 4.78
N GLU A 103 -9.98 -9.64 3.59
CA GLU A 103 -11.19 -9.84 2.79
C GLU A 103 -12.11 -10.89 3.41
N ILE A 104 -11.54 -11.92 4.04
CA ILE A 104 -12.32 -12.93 4.76
C ILE A 104 -13.03 -12.30 5.96
N ILE A 105 -12.32 -11.53 6.79
CA ILE A 105 -12.94 -10.82 7.93
C ILE A 105 -14.08 -9.93 7.43
N LYS A 106 -13.87 -9.18 6.34
CA LYS A 106 -14.92 -8.35 5.72
C LYS A 106 -16.14 -9.16 5.33
N SER A 107 -15.93 -10.29 4.63
CA SER A 107 -17.01 -11.14 4.17
C SER A 107 -17.81 -11.71 5.34
N LEU A 108 -17.14 -12.07 6.43
CA LEU A 108 -17.80 -12.59 7.63
C LEU A 108 -18.58 -11.49 8.36
N MET A 109 -18.00 -10.29 8.52
CA MET A 109 -18.70 -9.15 9.13
C MET A 109 -19.95 -8.73 8.36
N ASN A 110 -19.95 -8.88 7.04
CA ASN A 110 -21.09 -8.53 6.19
C ASN A 110 -22.21 -9.59 6.19
N SER A 111 -22.01 -10.74 6.82
CA SER A 111 -23.05 -11.75 6.94
C SER A 111 -24.14 -11.34 7.95
N ASP A 112 -25.37 -11.76 7.70
CA ASP A 112 -26.52 -11.45 8.57
C ASP A 112 -26.27 -11.92 10.02
N GLU A 113 -25.60 -13.05 10.18
CA GLU A 113 -25.28 -13.62 11.49
C GLU A 113 -24.31 -12.73 12.29
N ALA A 114 -23.29 -12.15 11.65
CA ALA A 114 -22.36 -11.24 12.33
C ALA A 114 -23.00 -9.88 12.63
N GLN A 115 -23.88 -9.40 11.75
CA GLN A 115 -24.61 -8.14 11.96
C GLN A 115 -25.52 -8.21 13.19
N GLN A 116 -26.12 -9.37 13.47
CA GLN A 116 -26.91 -9.59 14.69
C GLN A 116 -26.08 -9.46 15.97
N GLN A 117 -24.78 -9.76 15.91
CA GLN A 117 -23.89 -9.66 17.08
C GLN A 117 -23.34 -8.24 17.30
N GLN A 118 -23.48 -7.34 16.32
CA GLN A 118 -23.05 -5.93 16.38
C GLN A 118 -21.58 -5.76 16.82
N VAL A 119 -20.69 -6.63 16.33
CA VAL A 119 -19.27 -6.60 16.67
C VAL A 119 -18.55 -5.55 15.83
N ILE A 120 -17.73 -4.72 16.49
CA ILE A 120 -16.96 -3.63 15.88
C ILE A 120 -15.48 -4.03 15.88
N ILE A 121 -14.83 -3.96 14.71
CA ILE A 121 -13.38 -4.12 14.60
C ILE A 121 -12.77 -2.73 14.39
N SER A 122 -12.01 -2.28 15.38
CA SER A 122 -11.22 -1.05 15.31
C SER A 122 -10.12 -1.17 14.24
N ASP A 123 -9.80 -0.05 13.59
CA ASP A 123 -8.78 0.06 12.53
C ASP A 123 -9.05 -0.72 11.24
N PHE A 124 -10.23 -1.35 11.14
CA PHE A 124 -10.64 -2.11 9.96
C PHE A 124 -10.74 -1.25 8.70
N ALA A 125 -11.32 -0.05 8.82
CA ALA A 125 -11.52 0.86 7.68
C ALA A 125 -10.19 1.33 7.08
N THR A 126 -9.22 1.68 7.94
CA THR A 126 -7.89 2.14 7.55
C THR A 126 -7.11 1.03 6.86
N ALA A 127 -7.06 -0.17 7.44
CA ALA A 127 -6.34 -1.31 6.86
C ALA A 127 -6.96 -1.79 5.55
N HIS A 128 -8.30 -1.84 5.46
CA HIS A 128 -8.98 -2.20 4.22
C HIS A 128 -8.77 -1.14 3.14
N LEU A 129 -8.73 0.14 3.49
CA LEU A 129 -8.42 1.23 2.56
C LEU A 129 -6.99 1.11 2.04
N PHE A 130 -5.99 0.88 2.89
CA PHE A 130 -4.61 0.65 2.45
C PHE A 130 -4.45 -0.59 1.56
N TYR A 131 -5.13 -1.69 1.88
CA TYR A 131 -5.13 -2.89 1.04
C TYR A 131 -5.71 -2.60 -0.36
N ARG A 132 -6.83 -1.87 -0.41
CA ARG A 132 -7.49 -1.48 -1.67
C ARG A 132 -6.66 -0.48 -2.47
N ILE A 133 -6.02 0.48 -1.79
CA ILE A 133 -5.13 1.47 -2.40
C ILE A 133 -3.88 0.77 -2.99
N GLY A 134 -3.26 -0.15 -2.25
CA GLY A 134 -2.06 -0.87 -2.69
C GLY A 134 -2.29 -1.77 -3.90
N ARG A 135 -3.54 -2.16 -4.19
CA ARG A 135 -3.92 -2.97 -5.35
C ARG A 135 -4.33 -2.15 -6.59
N VAL A 136 -4.43 -0.82 -6.48
CA VAL A 136 -4.85 0.05 -7.58
C VAL A 136 -3.62 0.72 -8.20
N PRO A 137 -3.17 0.30 -9.40
CA PRO A 137 -1.99 0.87 -10.06
C PRO A 137 -2.13 2.37 -10.37
N VAL A 138 -3.37 2.88 -10.42
CA VAL A 138 -3.69 4.29 -10.68
C VAL A 138 -3.22 5.21 -9.55
N ILE A 139 -3.09 4.73 -8.31
CA ILE A 139 -2.67 5.60 -7.20
C ILE A 139 -1.19 5.97 -7.29
N GLY A 140 -0.36 5.05 -7.78
CA GLY A 140 1.02 5.36 -8.12
C GLY A 140 1.13 6.45 -9.20
N PHE A 141 0.18 6.47 -10.15
CA PHE A 141 0.08 7.54 -11.14
C PHE A 141 -0.38 8.87 -10.51
N LEU A 142 -1.39 8.86 -9.63
CA LEU A 142 -1.87 10.06 -8.95
C LEU A 142 -0.82 10.68 -8.03
N ILE A 143 -0.03 9.86 -7.32
CA ILE A 143 1.09 10.35 -6.50
C ILE A 143 2.15 11.01 -7.38
N ARG A 144 2.50 10.41 -8.53
CA ARG A 144 3.42 11.03 -9.50
C ARG A 144 2.86 12.34 -10.07
N LEU A 145 1.55 12.41 -10.33
CA LEU A 145 0.88 13.62 -10.80
C LEU A 145 0.97 14.73 -9.74
N ALA A 146 0.70 14.40 -8.48
CA ALA A 146 0.79 15.34 -7.36
C ALA A 146 2.23 15.86 -7.16
N ILE A 147 3.23 14.99 -7.26
CA ILE A 147 4.65 15.38 -7.21
C ILE A 147 5.01 16.28 -8.40
N GLY A 148 4.54 15.95 -9.60
CA GLY A 148 4.75 16.75 -10.81
C GLY A 148 4.16 18.15 -10.70
N LEU A 149 2.91 18.26 -10.23
CA LEU A 149 2.22 19.54 -9.98
C LEU A 149 2.99 20.42 -8.98
N ARG A 150 3.48 19.83 -7.90
CA ARG A 150 4.28 20.55 -6.89
C ARG A 150 5.61 21.05 -7.46
N LYS A 151 6.23 20.29 -8.38
CA LYS A 151 7.47 20.69 -9.06
C LYS A 151 7.23 21.85 -10.03
N ILE A 152 6.10 21.86 -10.73
CA ILE A 152 5.72 22.95 -11.65
C ILE A 152 5.50 24.26 -10.90
N ALA A 153 4.77 24.22 -9.78
CA ALA A 153 4.54 25.42 -8.95
C ALA A 153 5.86 26.04 -8.46
N ARG A 154 6.86 25.21 -8.12
CA ARG A 154 8.18 25.68 -7.70
C ARG A 154 9.01 26.31 -8.83
N LEU A 155 8.77 25.90 -10.08
CA LEU A 155 9.46 26.47 -11.25
C LEU A 155 8.92 27.84 -11.65
N GLN A 156 7.71 28.22 -11.24
CA GLN A 156 7.17 29.55 -11.48
C GLN A 156 7.92 30.61 -10.67
N GLU A 157 8.27 30.30 -9.42
CA GLU A 157 9.05 31.18 -8.54
C GLU A 157 10.45 31.47 -9.12
N GLU A 158 11.05 30.47 -9.78
CA GLU A 158 12.37 30.63 -10.42
C GLU A 158 12.32 31.40 -11.74
N GLN A 159 11.19 31.35 -12.46
CA GLN A 159 10.96 32.16 -13.68
C GLN A 159 10.85 33.65 -13.36
N GLU A 160 10.17 34.01 -12.27
CA GLU A 160 10.03 35.40 -11.84
C GLU A 160 11.38 36.00 -11.42
N TYR A 161 12.21 35.19 -10.74
CA TYR A 161 13.58 35.59 -10.39
C TYR A 161 14.45 35.88 -11.62
N GLN A 162 14.40 35.00 -12.63
CA GLN A 162 15.18 35.17 -13.87
C GLN A 162 14.67 36.34 -14.72
N ARG A 163 13.35 36.58 -14.77
CA ARG A 163 12.78 37.73 -15.48
C ARG A 163 13.22 39.06 -14.88
N GLY A 164 13.29 39.15 -13.55
CA GLY A 164 13.78 40.35 -12.88
C GLY A 164 15.23 40.71 -13.25
N LEU A 165 16.11 39.71 -13.40
CA LEU A 165 17.50 39.91 -13.81
C LEU A 165 17.63 40.37 -15.27
N ILE A 166 16.83 39.79 -16.17
CA ILE A 166 16.80 40.19 -17.59
C ILE A 166 16.27 41.62 -17.74
N GLU A 167 15.27 41.99 -16.94
CA GLU A 167 14.68 43.33 -16.98
C GLU A 167 15.64 44.40 -16.42
N ALA A 168 16.38 44.09 -15.35
CA ALA A 168 17.46 44.95 -14.86
C ALA A 168 18.54 45.16 -15.92
N THR A 169 18.99 44.08 -16.60
CA THR A 169 20.00 44.17 -17.66
C THR A 169 19.51 44.95 -18.88
N ARG A 170 18.20 44.87 -19.19
CA ARG A 170 17.59 45.60 -20.30
C ARG A 170 17.52 47.10 -20.04
N HIS A 171 17.33 47.50 -18.79
CA HIS A 171 17.37 48.92 -18.40
C HIS A 171 18.77 49.51 -18.66
N ASP A 172 19.82 48.82 -18.23
CA ASP A 172 21.21 49.24 -18.43
C ASP A 172 21.60 49.30 -19.92
N ALA A 173 21.16 48.31 -20.71
CA ALA A 173 21.37 48.30 -22.15
C ALA A 173 20.69 49.49 -22.86
N GLY A 174 19.53 49.92 -22.39
CA GLY A 174 18.82 51.09 -22.92
C GLY A 174 19.54 52.41 -22.65
N GLU A 175 20.21 52.54 -21.50
CA GLU A 175 21.02 53.71 -21.18
C GLU A 175 22.24 53.82 -22.12
N VAL A 176 22.90 52.70 -22.39
CA VAL A 176 24.02 52.63 -23.34
C VAL A 176 23.57 52.99 -24.75
N ASP A 177 22.42 52.48 -25.21
CA ASP A 177 21.88 52.80 -26.55
C ASP A 177 21.54 54.30 -26.70
N ASN A 178 21.01 54.91 -25.64
CA ASN A 178 20.75 56.34 -25.59
C ASN A 178 22.05 57.16 -25.61
N MET A 179 23.10 56.72 -24.91
CA MET A 179 24.42 57.37 -24.96
C MET A 179 25.08 57.28 -26.33
N ILE A 180 24.98 56.12 -27.00
CA ILE A 180 25.49 55.92 -28.36
C ILE A 180 24.76 56.84 -29.33
N SER A 181 23.44 56.90 -29.25
CA SER A 181 22.61 57.79 -30.08
C SER A 181 22.99 59.26 -29.90
N LYS A 182 23.22 59.71 -28.65
CA LYS A 182 23.69 61.06 -28.38
C LYS A 182 25.08 61.34 -28.97
N HIS A 183 26.01 60.40 -28.86
CA HIS A 183 27.34 60.55 -29.46
C HIS A 183 27.28 60.60 -30.99
N GLN A 184 26.49 59.73 -31.61
CA GLN A 184 26.30 59.74 -33.06
C GLN A 184 25.72 61.07 -33.55
N ASN A 185 24.72 61.62 -32.86
CA ASN A 185 24.17 62.93 -33.20
C ASN A 185 25.20 64.06 -33.03
N ARG A 186 25.98 64.06 -31.94
CA ARG A 186 27.04 65.06 -31.74
C ARG A 186 28.14 64.98 -32.80
N ILE A 187 28.50 63.77 -33.23
CA ILE A 187 29.47 63.59 -34.32
C ILE A 187 28.86 64.10 -35.63
N ALA A 188 27.58 63.86 -35.90
CA ALA A 188 26.90 64.38 -37.08
C ALA A 188 26.80 65.91 -37.07
N GLU A 189 26.50 66.53 -35.92
CA GLU A 189 26.51 67.98 -35.72
C GLU A 189 27.90 68.57 -35.95
N TRP A 190 28.94 67.99 -35.33
CA TRP A 190 30.33 68.43 -35.51
C TRP A 190 30.79 68.31 -36.98
N LEU A 191 30.47 67.20 -37.66
CA LEU A 191 30.78 67.02 -39.08
C LEU A 191 30.06 68.05 -39.97
N ALA A 192 28.82 68.43 -39.62
CA ALA A 192 28.06 69.45 -40.33
C ALA A 192 28.64 70.87 -40.13
N GLU A 193 29.17 71.17 -38.95
CA GLU A 193 29.86 72.43 -38.65
C GLU A 193 31.21 72.53 -39.39
N GLU A 194 31.99 71.44 -39.41
CA GLU A 194 33.33 71.40 -40.03
C GLU A 194 33.28 71.48 -41.57
N THR A 195 32.22 70.94 -42.18
CA THR A 195 32.08 70.90 -43.65
C THR A 195 31.42 72.14 -44.26
N GLY A 196 30.90 73.06 -43.44
CA GLY A 196 30.45 74.39 -43.86
C GLY A 196 29.37 74.44 -44.94
N ASN A 197 28.72 73.32 -45.29
CA ASN A 197 27.60 73.31 -46.24
C ASN A 197 26.82 71.99 -46.24
N ALA A 198 25.50 72.12 -46.33
CA ALA A 198 24.52 71.05 -46.28
C ALA A 198 24.63 70.05 -47.45
N SER A 199 24.73 68.75 -47.15
CA SER A 199 24.05 67.65 -47.86
C SER A 199 24.40 66.28 -47.26
N TRP A 200 23.98 66.01 -46.02
CA TRP A 200 23.88 64.63 -45.55
C TRP A 200 22.67 64.49 -44.64
N ALA A 201 21.61 63.87 -45.17
CA ALA A 201 20.46 63.47 -44.37
C ALA A 201 20.77 62.13 -43.69
N PRO A 202 20.55 61.98 -42.38
CA PRO A 202 20.78 60.71 -41.70
C PRO A 202 19.91 59.61 -42.32
N PRO A 203 20.40 58.36 -42.40
CA PRO A 203 19.61 57.27 -42.94
C PRO A 203 18.34 57.11 -42.11
N ASP A 204 17.19 57.17 -42.80
CA ASP A 204 15.87 57.17 -42.20
C ASP A 204 15.71 55.99 -41.22
N LYS A 205 15.23 56.29 -40.01
CA LYS A 205 15.04 55.31 -38.92
C LYS A 205 13.96 54.27 -39.25
N GLU A 206 13.34 54.34 -40.42
CA GLU A 206 12.19 53.53 -40.84
C GLU A 206 12.56 52.14 -41.38
N ALA A 207 13.84 51.87 -41.71
CA ALA A 207 14.24 50.61 -42.32
C ALA A 207 14.36 49.41 -41.36
N ASN A 208 14.19 49.58 -40.04
CA ASN A 208 14.43 48.51 -39.06
C ASN A 208 13.21 48.09 -38.21
N ARG A 209 11.98 48.41 -38.64
CA ARG A 209 10.77 47.73 -38.14
C ARG A 209 10.59 46.40 -38.87
N LYS A 210 11.25 45.34 -38.39
CA LYS A 210 10.87 43.96 -38.77
C LYS A 210 9.44 43.68 -38.28
N PRO A 211 8.55 43.08 -39.10
CA PRO A 211 7.23 42.69 -38.65
C PRO A 211 7.35 41.54 -37.65
N ASN A 212 6.89 41.78 -36.42
CA ASN A 212 6.74 40.77 -35.39
C ASN A 212 5.70 39.74 -35.88
N LYS A 213 6.16 38.53 -36.23
CA LYS A 213 5.27 37.40 -36.52
C LYS A 213 4.67 36.91 -35.20
N GLU A 214 3.38 37.13 -35.02
CA GLU A 214 2.59 36.51 -33.95
C GLU A 214 2.63 34.97 -34.08
N PRO A 215 2.90 34.22 -33.00
CA PRO A 215 2.71 32.78 -32.99
C PRO A 215 1.24 32.42 -32.75
N LYS A 216 0.73 31.51 -33.58
CA LYS A 216 -0.56 30.82 -33.42
C LYS A 216 -0.50 29.78 -32.30
#